data_AF-A0A967T4S7-F1
#
_entry.id   AF-A0A967T4S7-F1
#
_cell.length_a   1.000
_cell.length_b   1.000
_cell.length_c   1.000
_cell.angle_alpha   90.00
_cell.angle_beta   90.00
_cell.angle_gamma   90.00
#
_symmetry.space_group_name_H-M   'P 1'
#
loop_
_entity.id
_entity.type
_entity.pdbx_description
1 polymer ?
#
loop_
_entity_poly.entity_id
_entity_poly.type
_entity_poly.pdbx_seq_one_letter_code
_entity_poly.pdbx_strand_id
1 'polypeptide(L)' 'FGGRLKIGVIEGDIQTTLDAERVAAAGLEAVQIETDGACHLDANMIQNALADIHLEGLDLLVVENVGNLVCPAEFNVGE' A
#
# COMPACT_ATOMS: atom_id res chain seq x y z
N PHE A 1 -23.11 -10.53 -7.17
CA PHE A 1 -22.04 -9.72 -6.55
C PHE A 1 -22.70 -8.83 -5.50
N GLY A 2 -22.64 -9.17 -4.21
CA GLY A 2 -23.50 -8.52 -3.20
C GLY A 2 -22.99 -8.55 -1.76
N GLY A 3 -21.71 -8.86 -1.54
CA GLY A 3 -21.05 -8.72 -0.23
C GLY A 3 -20.16 -7.46 -0.22
N ARG A 4 -20.00 -6.82 0.94
CA ARG A 4 -18.96 -5.81 1.15
C ARG A 4 -17.61 -6.53 1.21
N LEU A 5 -16.66 -6.13 0.36
CA LEU A 5 -15.28 -6.59 0.41
C LEU A 5 -14.58 -5.96 1.61
N LYS A 6 -13.81 -6.76 2.35
CA LYS A 6 -12.86 -6.28 3.35
C LYS A 6 -11.55 -5.98 2.64
N ILE A 7 -11.17 -4.70 2.62
CA ILE A 7 -10.03 -4.21 1.85
C ILE A 7 -9.03 -3.59 2.83
N GLY A 8 -7.77 -4.00 2.69
CA GLY A 8 -6.63 -3.32 3.28
C GLY A 8 -5.84 -2.59 2.18
N VAL A 9 -5.12 -1.54 2.57
CA VAL A 9 -4.33 -0.73 1.63
C VAL A 9 -2.92 -0.52 2.17
N ILE A 10 -1.92 -0.66 1.29
CA ILE A 10 -0.55 -0.21 1.53
C ILE A 10 -0.31 0.98 0.61
N GLU A 11 0.05 2.11 1.19
CA GLU A 11 0.31 3.39 0.51
C GLU A 11 1.81 3.63 0.44
N GLY A 12 2.34 3.87 -0.76
CA GLY A 12 3.75 4.23 -0.96
C GLY A 12 3.89 5.67 -1.45
N ASP A 13 4.53 6.52 -0.65
CA ASP A 13 4.86 7.90 -1.06
C ASP A 13 6.27 8.29 -0.58
N ILE A 14 6.85 9.29 -1.23
CA ILE A 14 8.17 9.84 -0.91
C ILE A 14 8.16 10.44 0.49
N GLN A 15 7.09 11.14 0.85
CA GLN A 15 6.95 11.77 2.15
C GLN A 15 5.47 11.97 2.47
N THR A 16 5.15 11.96 3.78
CA THR A 16 3.81 12.20 4.35
C THR A 16 2.89 10.98 4.38
N THR A 17 1.91 11.03 5.28
CA THR A 17 0.89 10.00 5.54
C THR A 17 -0.48 10.36 4.99
N LEU A 18 -0.57 11.39 4.12
CA LEU A 18 -1.85 12.00 3.76
C LEU A 18 -2.80 11.02 3.07
N ASP A 19 -2.29 10.17 2.20
CA ASP A 19 -3.12 9.19 1.49
C ASP A 19 -3.57 8.05 2.40
N ALA A 20 -2.67 7.52 3.25
CA ALA A 20 -3.04 6.56 4.29
C ALA A 20 -4.10 7.12 5.25
N GLU A 21 -4.00 8.40 5.65
CA GLU A 21 -5.00 9.08 6.49
C GLU A 21 -6.36 9.20 5.78
N ARG A 22 -6.36 9.51 4.48
CA ARG A 22 -7.59 9.59 3.67
C ARG A 22 -8.27 8.23 3.55
N VAL A 23 -7.50 7.17 3.34
CA VAL A 23 -8.00 5.79 3.28
C VAL A 23 -8.54 5.36 4.64
N ALA A 24 -7.82 5.63 5.73
CA ALA A 24 -8.26 5.34 7.09
C ALA A 24 -9.56 6.09 7.44
N ALA A 25 -9.68 7.35 7.05
CA ALA A 25 -10.91 8.14 7.23
C ALA A 25 -12.12 7.57 6.47
N ALA A 26 -11.89 6.79 5.40
CA ALA A 26 -12.94 6.06 4.69
C ALA A 26 -13.33 4.72 5.36
N GLY A 27 -12.68 4.36 6.47
CA GLY A 27 -12.96 3.16 7.25
C GLY A 27 -12.22 1.91 6.79
N LEU A 28 -11.16 2.09 6.02
CA LEU A 28 -10.27 1.02 5.54
C LEU A 28 -9.02 0.96 6.43
N GLU A 29 -8.40 -0.21 6.52
CA GLU A 29 -7.09 -0.33 7.15
C GLU A 29 -6.01 0.11 6.15
N ALA A 30 -5.11 1.00 6.56
CA ALA A 30 -4.07 1.55 5.71
C ALA A 30 -2.72 1.53 6.44
N VAL A 31 -1.67 1.09 5.73
CA VAL A 31 -0.27 1.15 6.17
C VAL A 31 0.50 2.04 5.22
N GLN A 32 1.23 3.02 5.75
CA GLN A 32 2.09 3.90 4.98
C GLN A 32 3.51 3.32 4.87
N ILE A 33 4.07 3.36 3.68
CA ILE A 33 5.51 3.25 3.41
C ILE A 33 6.00 4.64 3.02
N GLU A 34 6.89 5.21 3.82
CA GLU A 34 7.68 6.37 3.42
C GLU A 34 8.94 5.85 2.71
N THR A 35 9.12 6.18 1.44
CA THR A 35 10.21 5.60 0.63
C THR A 35 11.56 6.31 0.80
N ASP A 36 11.63 7.35 1.63
CA ASP A 36 12.84 8.15 1.88
C ASP A 36 13.51 8.65 0.58
N GLY A 37 12.70 9.00 -0.42
CA GLY A 37 13.16 9.52 -1.71
C GLY A 37 13.22 8.49 -2.85
N ALA A 38 12.91 7.21 -2.61
CA ALA A 38 12.76 6.24 -3.70
C ALA A 38 11.51 6.55 -4.55
N CYS A 39 11.65 6.39 -5.88
CA CYS A 39 10.57 6.65 -6.85
C CYS A 39 9.63 5.47 -7.12
N HIS A 40 9.73 4.39 -6.34
CA HIS A 40 8.95 3.16 -6.47
C HIS A 40 8.93 2.38 -5.16
N LEU A 41 8.01 1.41 -5.07
CA LEU A 41 8.01 0.32 -4.11
C LEU A 41 8.65 -0.94 -4.68
N ASP A 42 9.32 -1.72 -3.84
CA ASP A 42 9.81 -3.07 -4.15
C ASP A 42 9.21 -4.13 -3.22
N ALA A 43 9.42 -5.41 -3.55
CA ALA A 43 8.87 -6.53 -2.77
C ALA A 43 9.35 -6.56 -1.30
N ASN A 44 10.56 -6.08 -0.98
CA ASN A 44 11.03 -6.05 0.41
C ASN A 44 10.29 -4.97 1.21
N MET A 45 10.04 -3.81 0.61
CA MET A 45 9.24 -2.75 1.22
C MET A 45 7.83 -3.27 1.53
N ILE A 46 7.21 -3.98 0.59
CA ILE A 46 5.89 -4.60 0.80
C ILE A 46 5.96 -5.67 1.89
N GLN A 47 6.96 -6.55 1.87
CA GLN A 47 7.11 -7.59 2.88
C GLN A 47 7.20 -7.02 4.31
N ASN A 48 7.89 -5.89 4.47
CA ASN A 48 7.95 -5.20 5.76
C ASN A 48 6.59 -4.61 6.15
N ALA A 49 5.90 -3.93 5.23
CA ALA A 49 4.58 -3.36 5.50
C ALA A 49 3.49 -4.41 5.79
N LEU A 50 3.63 -5.63 5.25
CA LEU A 50 2.72 -6.74 5.56
C LEU A 50 2.74 -7.15 7.04
N ALA A 51 3.78 -6.81 7.79
CA ALA A 51 3.83 -7.06 9.23
C ALA A 51 2.92 -6.11 10.04
N ASP A 52 2.58 -4.96 9.47
CA ASP A 52 1.83 -3.90 10.13
C ASP A 52 0.35 -3.85 9.70
N ILE A 53 -0.09 -4.79 8.86
CA ILE A 53 -1.47 -4.90 8.39
C ILE A 53 -2.11 -6.23 8.81
N HIS A 54 -3.38 -6.18 9.24
CA HIS A 54 -4.13 -7.36 9.63
C HIS A 54 -4.64 -8.11 8.39
N LEU A 55 -3.85 -9.04 7.87
CA LEU A 55 -4.20 -9.83 6.69
C LEU A 55 -5.36 -10.82 6.91
N GLU A 56 -5.55 -11.26 8.15
CA GLU A 56 -6.55 -12.29 8.45
C GLU A 56 -7.98 -11.77 8.17
N GLY A 57 -8.63 -12.38 7.18
CA GLY A 57 -9.99 -12.04 6.80
C GLY A 57 -10.12 -10.84 5.86
N LEU A 58 -9.02 -10.29 5.33
CA LEU A 58 -9.06 -9.42 4.15
C LEU A 58 -9.44 -10.24 2.91
N ASP A 59 -10.29 -9.67 2.06
CA ASP A 59 -10.64 -10.24 0.75
C ASP A 59 -9.73 -9.68 -0.35
N LEU A 60 -9.21 -8.46 -0.16
CA LEU A 60 -8.37 -7.74 -1.11
C LEU A 60 -7.36 -6.89 -0.36
N LEU A 61 -6.13 -6.91 -0.84
CA LEU A 61 -5.08 -5.95 -0.49
C LEU A 61 -4.79 -5.10 -1.73
N VAL A 62 -4.86 -3.79 -1.59
CA VAL A 62 -4.47 -2.84 -2.63
C VAL A 62 -3.11 -2.26 -2.26
N VAL A 63 -2.21 -2.15 -3.23
CA VAL A 63 -0.93 -1.47 -3.07
C VAL A 63 -0.94 -0.26 -4.00
N GLU A 64 -0.97 0.93 -3.43
CA GLU A 64 -0.75 2.18 -4.16
C GLU A 64 0.75 2.48 -4.16
N ASN A 65 1.32 2.56 -5.36
CA ASN A 65 2.74 2.81 -5.55
C ASN A 65 3.02 4.32 -5.62
N VAL A 66 4.28 4.70 -5.50
CA VAL A 66 4.71 6.09 -5.66
C VAL A 66 4.27 6.63 -7.01
N GLY A 67 3.77 7.88 -7.04
CA GLY A 67 3.33 8.58 -8.24
C GLY A 67 4.45 8.81 -9.27
N ASN A 68 4.77 7.77 -10.03
CA ASN A 68 5.82 7.76 -11.05
C ASN A 68 5.44 6.81 -12.19
N LEU A 69 5.51 7.28 -13.42
CA LEU A 69 5.10 6.51 -14.60
C LEU A 69 6.24 5.69 -15.24
N VAL A 70 7.43 5.71 -14.65
CA VAL A 70 8.65 5.10 -15.19
C VAL A 70 9.24 4.08 -14.22
N CYS A 71 9.70 4.50 -13.04
CA CYS A 71 10.40 3.62 -12.11
C CYS A 71 9.56 2.37 -11.74
N PRO A 72 8.27 2.47 -11.37
CA PRO A 72 7.50 1.32 -10.92
C PRO A 72 7.36 0.20 -11.96
N ALA A 73 7.53 0.50 -13.26
CA ALA A 73 7.43 -0.51 -14.31
C ALA A 73 8.59 -1.53 -14.30
N GLU A 74 9.70 -1.22 -13.62
CA GLU A 74 10.90 -2.05 -13.59
C GLU A 74 11.00 -2.94 -12.33
N PHE A 75 10.08 -2.80 -11.36
CA PHE A 75 10.16 -3.47 -10.07
C PHE A 75 8.91 -4.30 -9.75
N ASN A 76 9.14 -5.52 -9.26
CA ASN A 76 8.09 -6.36 -8.70
C ASN A 76 7.81 -5.94 -7.25
N VAL A 77 6.53 -5.75 -6.92
CA VAL A 77 6.05 -5.44 -5.57
C VAL A 77 5.60 -6.69 -4.80
N GLY A 78 5.66 -7.86 -5.42
CA GLY A 78 5.43 -9.16 -4.79
C GLY A 78 5.89 -10.30 -5.69
N GLU A 79 6.24 -11.43 -5.08
CA GLU A 79 6.54 -12.74 -5.70
C GLU A 79 6.15 -13.89 -4.75
#